data_AF-A0A380CI43-F1
#
_entry.id   AF-A0A380CI43-F1
#
_cell.length_a   1.000
_cell.length_b   1.000
_cell.length_c   1.000
_cell.angle_alpha   90.00
_cell.angle_beta   90.00
_cell.angle_gamma   90.00
#
_symmetry.space_group_name_H-M   'P 1'
#
loop_
_entity.id
_entity.type
_entity.pdbx_description
1 polymer ?
#
loop_
_entity_poly.entity_id
_entity_poly.type
_entity_poly.pdbx_seq_one_letter_code
_entity_poly.pdbx_strand_id
1 'polypeptide(L)'
;MKTIITLALVLMSLQISYAQQTKIFQQTSGSRKTQISLSGGMISTQNDLLKNGFNIQADIFLPFYERGNFALGANITTNYAGIKSSIPDNNATANQYQVYTASNTVSTNKNGSSSGSFSGLLGIQSMIGMGRFYISPLVSAGYSNFKLQGFTQTGTYSANGQSQDKDLVKREKESSGGLVIKPQLRLGYDLTPALSLFVSSAYVFGPDIKSTTQTWIPQGGFKADNTYEPQQMLNGSWSATSGSEKYKAIEINVGVTLALGKRMHKPETIRRSSAVSGSYAREAQPKVKCNCGTEIYGKDEEACKRICKFLKDGTYSNAKANFSPQELEQIKDDFLNSLFINKDGIMQLKPGLFKEVLSPNDWNDKKVSVSKEGKSYVYLGNQDDLVAIISIPSGNPAARVKECADCTTSTCTHADGSTTTYDCTCVNGFCMCVLCPDITRLSSDPKILAPDGGGVSNNEPGIKHGDMPAFARPGQPIGGIVVKGGKNPGGNTLNLITNENGEVKFTVVEIGEYILRITTPEANNKSISEKGLKRSSNPAMQARPGQPIGGIVVKGGKNPGGNTLNLITNENGEVIFSVVEKGEYILRITAPEANNKSISEKGLK
;
A
#
# COMPACT_ATOMS: atom_id res chain seq x y z
N MET A 1 5.39 35.52 8.37
CA MET A 1 5.12 35.96 6.98
C MET A 1 6.24 35.57 6.03
N LYS A 2 7.51 35.91 6.30
CA LYS A 2 8.67 35.51 5.45
C LYS A 2 8.75 34.00 5.19
N THR A 3 8.62 33.15 6.21
CA THR A 3 8.65 31.67 6.08
C THR A 3 7.50 31.08 5.26
N ILE A 4 6.32 31.68 5.30
CA ILE A 4 5.16 31.24 4.51
C ILE A 4 5.37 31.57 3.03
N ILE A 5 5.96 32.74 2.74
CA ILE A 5 6.33 33.14 1.38
C ILE A 5 7.46 32.25 0.84
N THR A 6 8.45 31.88 1.67
CA THR A 6 9.51 30.96 1.26
C THR A 6 8.97 29.55 0.96
N LEU A 7 8.03 29.04 1.77
CA LEU A 7 7.41 27.74 1.51
C LEU A 7 6.54 27.76 0.24
N ALA A 8 5.79 28.84 0.01
CA ALA A 8 5.03 29.04 -1.22
C ALA A 8 5.94 29.14 -2.46
N LEU A 9 7.10 29.80 -2.35
CA LEU A 9 8.08 29.90 -3.44
C LEU A 9 8.77 28.55 -3.72
N VAL A 10 9.06 27.74 -2.69
CA VAL A 10 9.60 26.37 -2.85
C VAL A 10 8.55 25.43 -3.47
N LEU A 11 7.27 25.60 -3.14
CA LEU A 11 6.18 24.85 -3.77
C LEU A 11 5.95 25.29 -5.22
N MET A 12 6.17 26.58 -5.55
CA MET A 12 6.13 27.07 -6.93
C MET A 12 7.33 26.60 -7.77
N SER A 13 8.53 26.47 -7.20
CA SER A 13 9.69 25.96 -7.95
C SER A 13 9.57 24.47 -8.28
N LEU A 14 8.89 23.68 -7.45
CA LEU A 14 8.55 22.29 -7.77
C LEU A 14 7.59 22.17 -8.98
N GLN A 15 6.72 23.16 -9.24
CA GLN A 15 5.85 23.15 -10.44
C GLN A 15 6.64 23.15 -11.75
N ILE A 16 7.82 23.77 -11.78
CA ILE A 16 8.62 23.96 -12.99
C ILE A 16 9.40 22.68 -13.33
N SER A 17 9.88 21.95 -12.33
CA SER A 17 10.63 20.70 -12.54
C SER A 17 9.75 19.50 -12.92
N TYR A 18 8.50 19.42 -12.42
CA TYR A 18 7.57 18.34 -12.80
C TYR A 18 6.91 18.50 -14.17
N ALA A 19 6.97 19.70 -14.76
CA ALA A 19 6.45 19.94 -16.11
C ALA A 19 7.30 19.27 -17.22
N GLN A 20 8.56 18.92 -16.94
CA GLN A 20 9.47 18.36 -17.96
C GLN A 20 9.65 16.82 -17.91
N GLN A 21 9.24 16.13 -16.83
CA GLN A 21 9.46 14.68 -16.67
C GLN A 21 8.20 13.80 -16.65
N THR A 22 6.99 14.36 -16.80
CA THR A 22 5.71 13.61 -16.70
C THR A 22 5.30 12.81 -17.94
N LYS A 23 6.22 12.52 -18.88
CA LYS A 23 5.92 11.62 -20.01
C LYS A 23 5.70 10.15 -19.61
N ILE A 24 6.06 9.74 -18.40
CA ILE A 24 6.03 8.33 -17.99
C ILE A 24 4.67 7.88 -17.41
N PHE A 25 3.72 8.79 -17.13
CA PHE A 25 2.46 8.40 -16.45
C PHE A 25 1.16 8.99 -17.03
N GLN A 26 1.19 9.70 -18.16
CA GLN A 26 0.03 10.46 -18.67
C GLN A 26 -0.88 9.71 -19.66
N GLN A 27 -0.81 8.38 -19.76
CA GLN A 27 -1.48 7.65 -20.85
C GLN A 27 -2.67 6.77 -20.43
N THR A 28 -3.42 7.17 -19.39
CA THR A 28 -4.74 6.58 -19.11
C THR A 28 -5.83 7.59 -19.44
N SER A 29 -6.50 7.37 -20.56
CA SER A 29 -7.56 8.23 -21.10
C SER A 29 -8.83 8.11 -20.24
N GLY A 30 -9.27 9.23 -19.65
CA GLY A 30 -10.53 9.35 -18.88
C GLY A 30 -10.38 9.79 -17.42
N SER A 31 -9.14 9.99 -16.96
CA SER A 31 -8.77 9.93 -15.55
C SER A 31 -8.84 11.26 -14.78
N ARG A 32 -9.23 11.21 -13.50
CA ARG A 32 -9.01 12.28 -12.53
C ARG A 32 -7.53 12.64 -12.56
N LYS A 33 -7.30 13.94 -12.66
CA LYS A 33 -5.96 14.50 -12.84
C LYS A 33 -5.16 14.40 -11.56
N THR A 34 -3.83 14.48 -11.66
CA THR A 34 -2.97 14.81 -10.52
C THR A 34 -3.56 16.01 -9.79
N GLN A 35 -3.79 15.86 -8.48
CA GLN A 35 -4.37 16.93 -7.68
C GLN A 35 -3.31 17.52 -6.76
N ILE A 36 -3.29 18.84 -6.65
CA ILE A 36 -2.49 19.56 -5.68
C ILE A 36 -3.45 20.24 -4.72
N SER A 37 -3.25 20.03 -3.43
CA SER A 37 -4.09 20.58 -2.38
C SER A 37 -3.27 21.46 -1.46
N LEU A 38 -3.88 22.55 -1.01
CA LEU A 38 -3.36 23.39 0.06
C LEU A 38 -4.48 23.60 1.09
N SER A 39 -4.16 23.42 2.36
CA SER A 39 -5.10 23.60 3.44
C SER A 39 -4.46 24.23 4.66
N GLY A 40 -5.30 24.90 5.45
CA GLY A 40 -4.95 25.49 6.73
C GLY A 40 -6.03 25.18 7.75
N GLY A 41 -5.65 25.14 9.02
CA GLY A 41 -6.57 24.71 10.06
C GLY A 41 -6.03 24.79 11.46
N MET A 42 -6.70 24.08 12.35
CA MET A 42 -6.37 24.00 13.77
C MET A 42 -5.82 22.61 14.10
N ILE A 43 -4.95 22.59 15.10
CA ILE A 43 -4.44 21.36 15.69
C ILE A 43 -4.67 21.39 17.21
N SER A 44 -5.23 20.33 17.75
CA SER A 44 -5.42 20.13 19.18
C SER A 44 -4.56 18.98 19.66
N THR A 45 -3.66 19.26 20.60
CA THR A 45 -2.73 18.29 21.16
C THR A 45 -3.33 17.62 22.38
N GLN A 46 -3.17 16.31 22.52
CA GLN A 46 -3.63 15.53 23.68
C GLN A 46 -2.47 15.27 24.66
N ASN A 47 -1.69 16.31 24.96
CA ASN A 47 -0.48 16.24 25.77
C ASN A 47 -0.45 17.41 26.75
N ASP A 48 0.08 17.21 27.96
CA ASP A 48 0.12 18.26 29.00
C ASP A 48 1.20 19.31 28.72
N LEU A 49 2.20 18.94 27.92
CA LEU A 49 3.29 19.81 27.49
C LEU A 49 2.87 20.82 26.42
N LEU A 50 1.77 20.59 25.72
CA LEU A 50 1.39 21.32 24.50
C LEU A 50 -0.07 21.79 24.55
N LYS A 51 -0.32 22.96 23.98
CA LYS A 51 -1.66 23.52 23.80
C LYS A 51 -2.01 23.60 22.32
N ASN A 52 -3.29 23.86 22.04
CA ASN A 52 -3.80 24.01 20.68
C ASN A 52 -2.99 25.03 19.84
N GLY A 53 -2.97 24.77 18.54
CA GLY A 53 -2.18 25.49 17.56
C GLY A 53 -2.86 25.59 16.20
N PHE A 54 -2.08 25.93 15.19
CA PHE A 54 -2.51 25.96 13.80
C PHE A 54 -1.73 24.94 12.97
N ASN A 55 -2.32 24.55 11.85
CA ASN A 55 -1.76 23.58 10.91
C ASN A 55 -1.82 24.12 9.49
N ILE A 56 -0.78 23.86 8.70
CA ILE A 56 -0.73 24.14 7.26
C ILE A 56 -0.27 22.87 6.57
N GLN A 57 -1.03 22.41 5.58
CA GLN A 57 -0.78 21.17 4.87
C GLN A 57 -0.83 21.41 3.36
N ALA A 58 0.18 20.90 2.65
CA ALA A 58 0.17 20.79 1.20
C ALA A 58 0.26 19.32 0.79
N ASP A 59 -0.56 18.91 -0.17
CA ASP A 59 -0.63 17.53 -0.63
C ASP A 59 -0.57 17.42 -2.15
N ILE A 60 0.00 16.32 -2.64
CA ILE A 60 -0.04 15.92 -4.04
C ILE A 60 -0.64 14.52 -4.12
N PHE A 61 -1.75 14.37 -4.84
CA PHE A 61 -2.40 13.09 -5.10
C PHE A 61 -2.13 12.63 -6.53
N LEU A 62 -1.59 11.42 -6.66
CA LEU A 62 -1.19 10.77 -7.90
C LEU A 62 -2.06 9.52 -8.09
N PRO A 63 -3.19 9.61 -8.82
CA PRO A 63 -4.03 8.45 -9.08
C PRO A 63 -3.30 7.44 -9.97
N PHE A 64 -3.34 6.17 -9.59
CA PHE A 64 -2.82 5.05 -10.40
C PHE A 64 -3.90 4.04 -10.77
N TYR A 65 -5.09 4.12 -10.14
CA TYR A 65 -6.24 3.31 -10.49
C TYR A 65 -7.51 4.14 -10.44
N GLU A 66 -8.35 3.98 -11.47
CA GLU A 66 -9.61 4.69 -11.56
C GLU A 66 -10.68 3.84 -12.23
N ARG A 67 -11.91 3.90 -11.69
CA ARG A 67 -13.08 3.24 -12.26
C ARG A 67 -14.35 4.01 -11.87
N GLY A 68 -15.00 4.62 -12.85
CA GLY A 68 -16.20 5.42 -12.62
C GLY A 68 -15.92 6.56 -11.64
N ASN A 69 -16.63 6.58 -10.51
CA ASN A 69 -16.47 7.62 -9.50
C ASN A 69 -15.38 7.34 -8.46
N PHE A 70 -14.70 6.19 -8.56
CA PHE A 70 -13.65 5.78 -7.65
C PHE A 70 -12.26 6.04 -8.23
N ALA A 71 -11.37 6.61 -7.42
CA ALA A 71 -9.95 6.70 -7.71
C ALA A 71 -9.13 6.23 -6.51
N LEU A 72 -8.00 5.60 -6.77
CA LEU A 72 -7.00 5.18 -5.79
C LEU A 72 -5.63 5.64 -6.27
N GLY A 73 -4.84 6.19 -5.37
CA GLY A 73 -3.58 6.82 -5.70
C GLY A 73 -2.61 6.93 -4.54
N ALA A 74 -1.38 7.28 -4.87
CA ALA A 74 -0.38 7.68 -3.89
C ALA A 74 -0.61 9.15 -3.50
N ASN A 75 -0.31 9.48 -2.26
CA ASN A 75 -0.35 10.84 -1.75
C ASN A 75 1.01 11.21 -1.13
N ILE A 76 1.46 12.42 -1.42
CA ILE A 76 2.63 13.04 -0.78
C ILE A 76 2.11 14.22 0.02
N THR A 77 2.31 14.18 1.34
CA THR A 77 1.91 15.27 2.25
C THR A 77 3.14 15.95 2.81
N THR A 78 3.11 17.28 2.83
CA THR A 78 3.98 18.10 3.69
C THR A 78 3.12 18.89 4.64
N ASN A 79 3.51 18.92 5.92
CA ASN A 79 2.72 19.56 6.95
C ASN A 79 3.63 20.33 7.92
N TYR A 80 3.18 21.53 8.28
CA TYR A 80 3.77 22.36 9.31
C TYR A 80 2.71 22.72 10.35
N ALA A 81 2.97 22.39 11.60
CA ALA A 81 2.10 22.76 12.72
C ALA A 81 2.84 23.72 13.66
N GLY A 82 2.19 24.84 13.98
CA GLY A 82 2.64 25.79 15.00
C GLY A 82 1.82 25.60 16.26
N ILE A 83 2.48 25.21 17.36
CA ILE A 83 1.85 24.70 18.59
C ILE A 83 2.35 25.53 19.76
N LYS A 84 1.46 25.86 20.71
CA LYS A 84 1.85 26.62 21.90
C LYS A 84 2.43 25.66 22.94
N SER A 85 3.58 25.99 23.53
CA SER A 85 4.07 25.28 24.71
C SER A 85 3.14 25.54 25.89
N SER A 86 2.86 24.51 26.68
CA SER A 86 2.24 24.66 28.00
C SER A 86 3.28 25.22 28.97
N ILE A 87 2.91 26.32 29.63
CA ILE A 87 3.73 27.04 30.59
C ILE A 87 2.89 27.15 31.88
N PRO A 88 3.48 26.92 33.06
CA PRO A 88 2.81 27.12 34.34
C PRO A 88 2.21 28.53 34.45
N ASP A 89 1.11 28.65 35.18
CA ASP A 89 0.51 29.95 35.45
C ASP A 89 1.42 30.78 36.39
N ASN A 90 1.60 32.07 36.08
CA ASN A 90 2.48 32.92 36.88
C ASN A 90 1.99 33.10 38.32
N ASN A 91 0.67 33.14 38.55
CA ASN A 91 0.14 33.28 39.91
C ASN A 91 0.30 31.97 40.68
N ALA A 92 0.09 30.82 40.03
CA ALA A 92 0.38 29.52 40.62
C ALA A 92 1.85 29.41 41.04
N THR A 93 2.79 29.83 40.19
CA THR A 93 4.21 29.88 40.53
C THR A 93 4.46 30.89 41.65
N ALA A 94 3.92 32.11 41.60
CA ALA A 94 4.11 33.10 42.67
C ALA A 94 3.64 32.59 44.04
N ASN A 95 2.51 31.87 44.08
CA ASN A 95 1.96 31.27 45.30
C ASN A 95 2.82 30.13 45.86
N GLN A 96 3.64 29.48 45.02
CA GLN A 96 4.58 28.45 45.45
C GLN A 96 5.86 29.04 46.07
N TYR A 97 6.13 30.33 45.82
CA TYR A 97 7.35 31.03 46.24
C TYR A 97 7.04 32.34 46.96
N GLN A 98 6.20 32.31 47.99
CA GLN A 98 5.92 33.50 48.79
C GLN A 98 7.15 33.88 49.63
N VAL A 99 7.40 35.17 49.81
CA VAL A 99 8.57 35.68 50.53
C VAL A 99 8.09 36.46 51.76
N TYR A 100 8.69 36.20 52.93
CA TYR A 100 8.37 36.93 54.15
C TYR A 100 8.53 38.44 53.93
N THR A 101 7.51 39.21 54.32
CA THR A 101 7.48 40.68 54.28
C THR A 101 7.57 41.35 52.90
N ALA A 102 7.51 40.59 51.79
CA ALA A 102 7.62 41.13 50.44
C ALA A 102 6.63 40.50 49.45
N SER A 103 6.13 41.28 48.49
CA SER A 103 5.38 40.76 47.36
C SER A 103 6.31 40.08 46.36
N ASN A 104 6.01 38.85 45.97
CA ASN A 104 6.66 38.18 44.85
C ASN A 104 5.82 38.35 43.58
N THR A 105 6.41 38.90 42.53
CA THR A 105 5.78 39.00 41.20
C THR A 105 6.53 38.08 40.23
N VAL A 106 5.80 37.21 39.52
CA VAL A 106 6.41 36.27 38.58
C VAL A 106 6.12 36.70 37.15
N SER A 107 7.18 36.81 36.35
CA SER A 107 7.10 37.06 34.91
C SER A 107 7.61 35.84 34.13
N THR A 108 7.06 35.60 32.94
CA THR A 108 7.52 34.53 32.04
C THR A 108 8.23 35.13 30.84
N ASN A 109 9.46 34.73 30.61
CA ASN A 109 10.17 34.94 29.35
C ASN A 109 10.14 33.64 28.52
N LYS A 110 9.85 33.75 27.22
CA LYS A 110 9.75 32.58 26.32
C LYS A 110 10.93 32.57 25.37
N ASN A 111 11.59 31.42 25.20
CA ASN A 111 12.72 31.25 24.27
C ASN A 111 12.28 31.17 22.78
N GLY A 112 11.02 31.51 22.49
CA GLY A 112 10.42 31.54 21.16
C GLY A 112 8.91 31.78 21.21
N SER A 113 8.33 32.25 20.11
CA SER A 113 6.89 32.57 20.04
C SER A 113 5.99 31.34 19.94
N SER A 114 6.49 30.23 19.38
CA SER A 114 5.75 28.97 19.23
C SER A 114 6.68 27.77 19.06
N SER A 115 6.26 26.64 19.63
CA SER A 115 6.76 25.32 19.28
C SER A 115 6.20 24.91 17.92
N GLY A 116 6.77 23.90 17.29
CA GLY A 116 6.18 23.42 16.05
C GLY A 116 6.79 22.14 15.54
N SER A 117 6.08 21.54 14.59
CA SER A 117 6.51 20.36 13.88
C SER A 117 6.52 20.60 12.39
N PHE A 118 7.50 20.00 11.73
CA PHE A 118 7.49 19.83 10.29
C PHE A 118 7.44 18.33 9.98
N SER A 119 6.62 17.92 9.03
CA SER A 119 6.47 16.52 8.63
C SER A 119 6.43 16.37 7.12
N GLY A 120 7.09 15.31 6.64
CA GLY A 120 6.99 14.82 5.27
C GLY A 120 6.46 13.39 5.31
N LEU A 121 5.32 13.15 4.66
CA LEU A 121 4.59 11.89 4.71
C LEU A 121 4.29 11.39 3.30
N LEU A 122 4.25 10.07 3.18
CA LEU A 122 3.77 9.36 1.99
C LEU A 122 2.59 8.49 2.40
N GLY A 123 1.59 8.38 1.55
CA GLY A 123 0.38 7.66 1.89
C GLY A 123 -0.38 7.12 0.70
N ILE A 124 -1.44 6.38 1.01
CA ILE A 124 -2.43 5.91 0.06
C ILE A 124 -3.71 6.68 0.29
N GLN A 125 -4.25 7.25 -0.77
CA GLN A 125 -5.49 8.00 -0.77
C GLN A 125 -6.46 7.36 -1.74
N SER A 126 -7.72 7.25 -1.33
CA SER A 126 -8.81 6.94 -2.25
C SER A 126 -9.75 8.13 -2.35
N MET A 127 -10.52 8.22 -3.43
CA MET A 127 -11.48 9.29 -3.66
C MET A 127 -12.73 8.69 -4.28
N ILE A 128 -13.84 8.79 -3.57
CA ILE A 128 -15.15 8.24 -3.93
C ILE A 128 -16.06 9.43 -4.25
N GLY A 129 -16.42 9.58 -5.53
CA GLY A 129 -17.29 10.66 -6.01
C GLY A 129 -18.78 10.30 -5.97
N MET A 130 -19.61 11.29 -5.65
CA MET A 130 -21.06 11.26 -5.67
C MET A 130 -21.55 12.58 -6.28
N GLY A 131 -21.58 12.64 -7.61
CA GLY A 131 -21.80 13.91 -8.33
C GLY A 131 -20.65 14.88 -8.08
N ARG A 132 -20.96 16.05 -7.51
CA ARG A 132 -19.98 17.09 -7.16
C ARG A 132 -19.35 16.89 -5.79
N PHE A 133 -19.89 16.01 -4.96
CA PHE A 133 -19.33 15.68 -3.66
C PHE A 133 -18.35 14.53 -3.77
N TYR A 134 -17.33 14.50 -2.91
CA TYR A 134 -16.47 13.34 -2.77
C TYR A 134 -16.04 13.10 -1.32
N ILE A 135 -15.81 11.84 -1.01
CA ILE A 135 -15.19 11.39 0.25
C ILE A 135 -13.82 10.84 -0.10
N SER A 136 -12.80 11.20 0.67
CA SER A 136 -11.43 10.79 0.41
C SER A 136 -10.68 10.43 1.69
N PRO A 137 -10.67 9.14 2.07
CA PRO A 137 -9.81 8.67 3.15
C PRO A 137 -8.36 8.55 2.65
N LEU A 138 -7.44 8.89 3.55
CA LEU A 138 -6.00 8.88 3.36
C LEU A 138 -5.35 8.29 4.61
N VAL A 139 -4.42 7.37 4.42
CA VAL A 139 -3.50 6.94 5.49
C VAL A 139 -2.10 7.25 5.02
N SER A 140 -1.39 8.08 5.76
CA SER A 140 0.00 8.43 5.47
C SER A 140 0.91 8.14 6.65
N ALA A 141 2.18 7.86 6.34
CA ALA A 141 3.24 7.69 7.30
C ALA A 141 4.51 8.37 6.81
N GLY A 142 5.39 8.75 7.72
CA GLY A 142 6.65 9.40 7.38
C GLY A 142 7.39 9.89 8.60
N TYR A 143 8.15 10.97 8.43
CA TYR A 143 9.00 11.49 9.48
C TYR A 143 8.57 12.90 9.87
N SER A 144 8.61 13.19 11.18
CA SER A 144 8.42 14.54 11.69
C SER A 144 9.55 14.95 12.61
N ASN A 145 9.92 16.22 12.52
CA ASN A 145 10.81 16.89 13.45
C ASN A 145 9.98 17.92 14.24
N PHE A 146 10.00 17.77 15.56
CA PHE A 146 9.35 18.62 16.54
C PHE A 146 10.39 19.50 17.25
N LYS A 147 10.06 20.77 17.44
CA LYS A 147 10.84 21.72 18.23
C LYS A 147 9.96 22.28 19.34
N LEU A 148 10.28 21.91 20.58
CA LEU A 148 9.66 22.43 21.79
C LEU A 148 10.42 23.67 22.26
N GLN A 149 9.76 24.82 22.31
CA GLN A 149 10.34 26.03 22.87
C GLN A 149 10.36 25.98 24.39
N GLY A 150 11.49 26.40 24.95
CA GLY A 150 11.69 26.62 26.36
C GLY A 150 11.08 27.92 26.87
N PHE A 151 11.09 28.08 28.20
CA PHE A 151 10.69 29.29 28.90
C PHE A 151 11.48 29.42 30.21
N THR A 152 11.49 30.63 30.77
CA THR A 152 12.01 30.92 32.10
C THR A 152 10.98 31.77 32.84
N GLN A 153 10.63 31.39 34.05
CA GLN A 153 9.82 32.18 34.98
C GLN A 153 10.75 32.80 36.01
N THR A 154 10.76 34.13 36.07
CA THR A 154 11.59 34.91 36.99
C THR A 154 10.67 35.55 38.02
N GLY A 155 10.94 35.28 39.30
CA GLY A 155 10.30 35.93 40.43
C GLY A 155 11.10 37.14 40.88
N THR A 156 10.41 38.25 41.09
CA THR A 156 10.97 39.50 41.60
C THR A 156 10.39 39.77 42.98
N TYR A 157 11.27 39.90 43.98
CA TYR A 157 10.89 40.16 45.38
C TYR A 157 11.82 41.20 46.01
N SER A 158 11.34 41.89 47.04
CA SER A 158 12.14 42.87 47.80
C SER A 158 12.84 42.20 48.97
N ALA A 159 14.15 42.43 49.10
CA ALA A 159 14.95 42.03 50.25
C ALA A 159 15.79 43.23 50.68
N ASN A 160 15.71 43.63 51.96
CA ASN A 160 16.44 44.78 52.50
C ASN A 160 16.24 46.09 51.70
N GLY A 161 15.03 46.31 51.15
CA GLY A 161 14.71 47.51 50.35
C GLY A 161 15.26 47.51 48.92
N GLN A 162 15.92 46.43 48.47
CA GLN A 162 16.35 46.26 47.08
C GLN A 162 15.55 45.17 46.37
N SER A 163 15.25 45.38 45.09
CA SER A 163 14.61 44.39 44.23
C SER A 163 15.61 43.31 43.84
N GLN A 164 15.24 42.05 44.01
CA GLN A 164 16.03 40.88 43.66
C GLN A 164 15.25 40.02 42.68
N ASP A 165 15.92 39.59 41.61
CA ASP A 165 15.35 38.71 40.59
C ASP A 165 15.94 37.31 40.73
N LYS A 166 15.07 36.30 40.64
CA LYS A 166 15.50 34.90 40.67
C LYS A 166 14.68 34.07 39.70
N ASP A 167 15.35 33.30 38.86
CA ASP A 167 14.69 32.28 38.05
C ASP A 167 14.15 31.16 38.96
N LEU A 168 12.84 30.91 38.85
CA LEU A 168 12.11 29.95 39.67
C LEU A 168 11.83 28.65 38.92
N VAL A 169 11.44 28.76 37.64
CA VAL A 169 11.14 27.61 36.79
C VAL A 169 11.74 27.87 35.42
N LYS A 170 12.43 26.89 34.85
CA LYS A 170 12.92 26.98 33.48
C LYS A 170 12.79 25.67 32.75
N ARG A 171 12.50 25.75 31.47
CA ARG A 171 12.50 24.62 30.53
C ARG A 171 13.41 24.96 29.39
N GLU A 172 14.32 24.06 29.07
CA GLU A 172 15.22 24.23 27.94
C GLU A 172 14.48 23.95 26.62
N LYS A 173 15.05 24.47 25.53
CA LYS A 173 14.55 24.19 24.19
C LYS A 173 14.98 22.78 23.80
N GLU A 174 14.01 21.97 23.37
CA GLU A 174 14.26 20.59 22.97
C GLU A 174 13.78 20.33 21.55
N SER A 175 14.40 19.35 20.89
CA SER A 175 13.97 18.87 19.59
C SER A 175 13.86 17.36 19.64
N SER A 176 12.73 16.84 19.16
CA SER A 176 12.56 15.41 18.95
C SER A 176 12.22 15.14 17.50
N GLY A 177 12.52 13.95 17.02
CA GLY A 177 12.14 13.53 15.69
C GLY A 177 11.84 12.05 15.66
N GLY A 178 10.98 11.64 14.74
CA GLY A 178 10.67 10.24 14.56
C GLY A 178 9.49 10.00 13.64
N LEU A 179 9.04 8.74 13.66
CA LEU A 179 7.96 8.27 12.82
C LEU A 179 6.64 8.98 13.18
N VAL A 180 5.90 9.36 12.14
CA VAL A 180 4.52 9.82 12.25
C VAL A 180 3.63 8.95 11.40
N ILE A 181 2.45 8.62 11.93
CA ILE A 181 1.35 7.98 11.21
C ILE A 181 0.13 8.90 11.32
N LYS A 182 -0.54 9.12 10.20
CA LYS A 182 -1.64 10.08 10.08
C LYS A 182 -2.78 9.51 9.22
N PRO A 183 -3.79 8.85 9.82
CA PRO A 183 -5.09 8.68 9.20
C PRO A 183 -5.80 10.04 9.05
N GLN A 184 -6.33 10.30 7.86
CA GLN A 184 -7.06 11.52 7.50
C GLN A 184 -8.31 11.16 6.69
N LEU A 185 -9.40 11.85 6.95
CA LEU A 185 -10.62 11.80 6.15
C LEU A 185 -10.87 13.19 5.55
N ARG A 186 -11.08 13.27 4.23
CA ARG A 186 -11.47 14.50 3.55
C ARG A 186 -12.87 14.38 2.98
N LEU A 187 -13.64 15.45 3.12
CA LEU A 187 -14.94 15.64 2.49
C LEU A 187 -14.80 16.86 1.57
N GLY A 188 -15.07 16.70 0.28
CA GLY A 188 -14.88 17.77 -0.68
C GLY A 188 -16.04 17.96 -1.63
N TYR A 189 -16.04 19.14 -2.26
CA TYR A 189 -17.04 19.59 -3.21
C TYR A 189 -16.36 20.26 -4.41
N ASP A 190 -16.62 19.75 -5.61
CA ASP A 190 -16.07 20.23 -6.85
C ASP A 190 -16.82 21.50 -7.29
N LEU A 191 -16.18 22.67 -7.18
CA LEU A 191 -16.69 23.95 -7.68
C LEU A 191 -16.63 24.02 -9.21
N THR A 192 -15.56 23.47 -9.78
CA THR A 192 -15.39 23.24 -11.21
C THR A 192 -14.67 21.91 -11.41
N PRO A 193 -14.57 21.37 -12.64
CA PRO A 193 -13.78 20.16 -12.90
C PRO A 193 -12.27 20.29 -12.57
N ALA A 194 -11.78 21.49 -12.26
CA ALA A 194 -10.39 21.75 -11.93
C ALA A 194 -10.18 22.31 -10.52
N LEU A 195 -11.25 22.69 -9.81
CA LEU A 195 -11.17 23.36 -8.51
C LEU A 195 -12.20 22.77 -7.57
N SER A 196 -11.73 22.32 -6.41
CA SER A 196 -12.57 21.77 -5.34
C SER A 196 -12.26 22.44 -4.01
N LEU A 197 -13.28 22.54 -3.15
CA LEU A 197 -13.11 22.87 -1.73
C LEU A 197 -13.19 21.59 -0.91
N PHE A 198 -12.45 21.52 0.19
CA PHE A 198 -12.57 20.40 1.12
C PHE A 198 -12.42 20.83 2.57
N VAL A 199 -13.03 20.02 3.44
CA VAL A 199 -12.72 19.96 4.86
C VAL A 199 -12.10 18.61 5.16
N SER A 200 -11.17 18.55 6.11
CA SER A 200 -10.56 17.30 6.50
C SER A 200 -10.29 17.23 7.99
N SER A 201 -10.40 16.02 8.53
CA SER A 201 -10.05 15.68 9.90
C SER A 201 -8.95 14.63 9.89
N ALA A 202 -7.92 14.79 10.71
CA ALA A 202 -6.86 13.79 10.86
C ALA A 202 -6.55 13.53 12.32
N TYR A 203 -6.09 12.31 12.60
CA TYR A 203 -5.50 11.95 13.89
C TYR A 203 -4.01 11.69 13.67
N VAL A 204 -3.16 12.29 14.48
CA VAL A 204 -1.70 12.24 14.33
C VAL A 204 -1.11 11.43 15.48
N PHE A 205 -0.36 10.38 15.14
CA PHE A 205 0.46 9.63 16.07
C PHE A 205 1.92 9.92 15.73
N GLY A 206 2.66 10.57 16.63
CA GLY A 206 4.03 10.97 16.39
C GLY A 206 5.04 10.50 17.44
N PRO A 207 6.27 11.03 17.38
CA PRO A 207 7.36 10.59 18.23
C PRO A 207 7.17 11.02 19.68
N ASP A 208 7.99 10.44 20.56
CA ASP A 208 8.12 10.92 21.93
C ASP A 208 8.71 12.33 21.96
N ILE A 209 8.08 13.20 22.75
CA ILE A 209 8.55 14.55 23.05
C ILE A 209 9.17 14.49 24.43
N LYS A 210 10.49 14.66 24.47
CA LYS A 210 11.22 14.83 25.72
C LYS A 210 11.04 16.27 26.21
N SER A 211 11.00 16.42 27.53
CA SER A 211 11.00 17.72 28.16
C SER A 211 11.63 17.65 29.54
N THR A 212 12.60 18.51 29.79
CA THR A 212 13.21 18.71 31.10
C THR A 212 12.81 20.07 31.66
N THR A 213 12.07 20.06 32.77
CA THR A 213 11.72 21.26 33.53
C THR A 213 12.58 21.31 34.78
N GLN A 214 13.31 22.40 34.96
CA GLN A 214 14.09 22.68 36.15
C GLN A 214 13.31 23.63 37.06
N THR A 215 13.21 23.28 38.33
CA THR A 215 12.50 24.03 39.36
C THR A 215 13.48 24.39 40.45
N TRP A 216 13.48 25.65 40.86
CA TRP A 216 14.30 26.15 41.96
C TRP A 216 13.71 25.68 43.29
N ILE A 217 14.48 24.98 44.10
CA ILE A 217 14.08 24.54 45.43
C ILE A 217 14.75 25.48 46.44
N PRO A 218 13.99 26.26 47.23
CA PRO A 218 14.56 27.12 48.25
C PRO A 218 15.41 26.35 49.27
N GLN A 219 16.35 27.03 49.91
CA GLN A 219 17.21 26.43 50.94
C GLN A 219 16.35 25.87 52.08
N GLY A 220 16.47 24.56 52.33
CA GLY A 220 15.64 23.84 53.29
C GLY A 220 14.42 23.12 52.69
N GLY A 221 14.25 23.18 51.35
CA GLY A 221 13.15 22.49 50.65
C GLY A 221 11.88 23.34 50.55
N PHE A 222 10.85 22.78 49.91
CA PHE A 222 9.52 23.40 49.88
C PHE A 222 8.85 23.27 51.27
N LYS A 223 8.30 24.37 51.78
CA LYS A 223 7.54 24.40 53.03
C LYS A 223 6.04 24.24 52.76
N ALA A 224 5.30 23.79 53.77
CA ALA A 224 3.85 23.59 53.67
C ALA A 224 3.07 24.91 53.45
N ASP A 225 3.60 26.04 53.94
CA ASP A 225 3.03 27.38 53.81
C ASP A 225 3.57 28.15 52.58
N ASN A 226 4.45 27.54 51.79
CA ASN A 226 5.14 28.16 50.65
C ASN A 226 5.81 29.52 50.95
N THR A 227 6.16 29.80 52.22
CA THR A 227 6.70 31.11 52.61
C THR A 227 8.18 31.00 53.03
N TYR A 228 9.03 31.77 52.37
CA TYR A 228 10.49 31.67 52.50
C TYR A 228 11.12 32.99 52.90
N GLU A 229 12.21 32.91 53.66
CA GLU A 229 13.06 34.08 53.88
C GLU A 229 13.81 34.42 52.58
N PRO A 230 14.13 35.70 52.30
CA PRO A 230 14.88 36.08 51.12
C PRO A 230 16.20 35.30 50.94
N GLN A 231 16.91 35.01 52.03
CA GLN A 231 18.15 34.22 51.98
C GLN A 231 17.90 32.77 51.54
N GLN A 232 16.77 32.17 51.91
CA GLN A 232 16.41 30.82 51.47
C GLN A 232 16.14 30.78 49.97
N MET A 233 15.55 31.85 49.43
CA MET A 233 15.33 32.01 47.99
C MET A 233 16.64 32.16 47.20
N LEU A 234 17.65 32.81 47.78
CA LEU A 234 18.94 33.01 47.13
C LEU A 234 19.82 31.75 47.13
N ASN A 235 19.82 31.02 48.24
CA ASN A 235 20.74 29.90 48.53
C ASN A 235 20.16 28.50 48.26
N GLY A 236 19.05 28.43 47.52
CA GLY A 236 18.45 27.18 47.06
C GLY A 236 19.28 26.41 46.04
N SER A 237 18.68 25.37 45.46
CA SER A 237 19.29 24.53 44.42
C SER A 237 18.30 24.18 43.32
N TRP A 238 18.80 23.85 42.14
CA TRP A 238 17.96 23.41 41.02
C TRP A 238 17.64 21.92 41.14
N SER A 239 16.37 21.56 40.91
CA SER A 239 15.94 20.18 40.70
C SER A 239 15.37 20.02 39.29
N ALA A 240 15.78 18.97 38.59
CA ALA A 240 15.34 18.66 37.25
C ALA A 240 14.30 17.54 37.25
N THR A 241 13.20 17.76 36.53
CA THR A 241 12.20 16.73 36.24
C THR A 241 12.14 16.56 34.73
N SER A 242 12.52 15.39 34.26
CA SER A 242 12.43 15.01 32.84
C SER A 242 11.24 14.10 32.62
N GLY A 243 10.45 14.40 31.59
CA GLY A 243 9.33 13.60 31.12
C GLY A 243 9.49 13.26 29.64
N SER A 244 8.77 12.23 29.21
CA SER A 244 8.67 11.83 27.81
C SER A 244 7.23 11.46 27.51
N GLU A 245 6.60 12.18 26.58
CA GLU A 245 5.20 11.95 26.18
C GLU A 245 5.09 11.72 24.68
N LYS A 246 4.30 10.73 24.27
CA LYS A 246 4.01 10.50 22.85
C LYS A 246 3.23 11.67 22.27
N TYR A 247 3.66 12.19 21.13
CA TYR A 247 2.93 13.23 20.43
C TYR A 247 1.62 12.68 19.84
N LYS A 248 0.49 13.18 20.32
CA LYS A 248 -0.84 12.88 19.78
C LYS A 248 -1.61 14.15 19.49
N ALA A 249 -2.24 14.24 18.33
CA ALA A 249 -3.01 15.41 17.97
C ALA A 249 -4.19 15.10 17.05
N ILE A 250 -5.22 15.94 17.12
CA ILE A 250 -6.33 15.99 16.18
C ILE A 250 -6.18 17.25 15.33
N GLU A 251 -6.26 17.11 14.01
CA GLU A 251 -6.21 18.21 13.05
C GLU A 251 -7.58 18.38 12.38
N ILE A 252 -8.01 19.63 12.22
CA ILE A 252 -9.15 19.99 11.37
C ILE A 252 -8.69 21.07 10.41
N ASN A 253 -8.69 20.76 9.11
CA ASN A 253 -8.24 21.64 8.05
C ASN A 253 -9.35 21.94 7.04
N VAL A 254 -9.33 23.15 6.50
CA VAL A 254 -10.11 23.53 5.32
C VAL A 254 -9.14 23.90 4.20
N GLY A 255 -9.44 23.51 2.97
CA GLY A 255 -8.53 23.69 1.86
C GLY A 255 -9.15 23.72 0.49
N VAL A 256 -8.29 23.97 -0.48
CA VAL A 256 -8.58 23.99 -1.92
C VAL A 256 -7.76 22.91 -2.60
N THR A 257 -8.35 22.28 -3.61
CA THR A 257 -7.70 21.30 -4.47
C THR A 257 -7.76 21.77 -5.92
N LEU A 258 -6.62 21.73 -6.61
CA LEU A 258 -6.48 22.04 -8.03
C LEU A 258 -6.10 20.77 -8.81
N ALA A 259 -6.84 20.48 -9.87
CA ALA A 259 -6.61 19.32 -10.72
C ALA A 259 -5.77 19.73 -11.96
N LEU A 260 -4.55 19.20 -12.09
CA LEU A 260 -3.60 19.57 -13.14
C LEU A 260 -3.75 18.72 -14.40
N GLY A 261 -4.12 19.33 -15.53
CA GLY A 261 -4.12 18.68 -16.84
C GLY A 261 -4.88 19.46 -17.91
N LYS A 262 -4.31 19.59 -19.11
CA LYS A 262 -4.94 20.29 -20.24
C LYS A 262 -6.16 19.52 -20.73
N ARG A 263 -7.26 20.22 -21.03
CA ARG A 263 -8.26 19.68 -21.97
C ARG A 263 -7.53 19.59 -23.31
N MET A 264 -7.33 18.40 -23.85
CA MET A 264 -7.20 18.30 -25.30
C MET A 264 -8.55 18.71 -25.85
N HIS A 265 -8.66 19.95 -26.31
CA HIS A 265 -9.72 20.33 -27.23
C HIS A 265 -9.61 19.36 -28.41
N LYS A 266 -10.63 18.52 -28.63
CA LYS A 266 -10.85 17.99 -29.97
C LYS A 266 -11.11 19.25 -30.83
N PRO A 267 -10.25 19.59 -31.78
CA PRO A 267 -10.59 20.67 -32.70
C PRO A 267 -11.82 20.19 -33.47
N GLU A 268 -12.91 20.92 -33.28
CA GLU A 268 -14.07 20.86 -34.14
C GLU A 268 -13.60 21.10 -35.57
N THR A 269 -13.96 20.19 -36.47
CA THR A 269 -13.61 20.21 -37.89
C THR A 269 -14.10 21.50 -38.56
N ILE A 270 -13.25 22.52 -38.57
CA ILE A 270 -13.37 23.64 -39.52
C ILE A 270 -12.34 23.40 -40.62
N ARG A 271 -12.85 22.99 -41.78
CA ARG A 271 -12.14 23.07 -43.05
C ARG A 271 -11.71 24.53 -43.27
N ARG A 272 -10.41 24.82 -43.26
CA ARG A 272 -9.72 25.66 -44.27
C ARG A 272 -8.23 25.85 -43.97
N SER A 273 -7.43 25.40 -44.94
CA SER A 273 -6.17 25.98 -45.45
C SER A 273 -5.04 26.38 -44.47
N SER A 274 -4.01 25.52 -44.48
CA SER A 274 -2.60 25.87 -44.70
C SER A 274 -1.90 26.84 -43.74
N ALA A 275 -1.12 26.26 -42.81
CA ALA A 275 0.26 26.68 -42.55
C ALA A 275 1.02 25.52 -41.89
N VAL A 276 1.96 24.95 -42.64
CA VAL A 276 2.90 23.92 -42.18
C VAL A 276 4.03 24.61 -41.41
N SER A 277 4.38 24.09 -40.25
CA SER A 277 5.69 24.31 -39.62
C SER A 277 6.15 22.98 -39.07
N GLY A 278 7.25 22.48 -39.64
CA GLY A 278 7.58 21.07 -39.69
C GLY A 278 8.27 20.49 -38.46
N SER A 279 8.22 19.17 -38.38
CA SER A 279 9.39 18.29 -38.30
C SER A 279 8.90 16.83 -38.26
N TYR A 280 9.62 15.95 -38.96
CA TYR A 280 9.38 14.50 -39.16
C TYR A 280 8.38 14.09 -40.25
N ALA A 281 8.78 14.27 -41.51
CA ALA A 281 8.27 13.44 -42.61
C ALA A 281 9.01 12.08 -42.58
N ARG A 282 8.28 10.99 -42.27
CA ARG A 282 8.70 9.62 -42.59
C ARG A 282 8.10 9.27 -43.95
N GLU A 283 8.95 8.80 -44.84
CA GLU A 283 8.62 8.41 -46.21
C GLU A 283 7.63 7.23 -46.20
N ALA A 284 6.38 7.47 -46.63
CA ALA A 284 5.38 6.42 -46.82
C ALA A 284 5.67 5.69 -48.13
N GLN A 285 5.77 4.36 -48.10
CA GLN A 285 5.96 3.57 -49.32
C GLN A 285 4.71 3.66 -50.22
N PRO A 286 4.88 3.80 -51.55
CA PRO A 286 3.76 3.93 -52.48
C PRO A 286 3.02 2.60 -52.64
N LYS A 287 1.68 2.67 -52.56
CA LYS A 287 0.78 1.55 -52.91
C LYS A 287 0.73 1.36 -54.41
N VAL A 288 0.73 0.12 -54.88
CA VAL A 288 0.49 -0.22 -56.29
C VAL A 288 -0.88 -0.88 -56.41
N LYS A 289 -1.72 -0.37 -57.31
CA LYS A 289 -3.06 -0.92 -57.56
C LYS A 289 -2.94 -1.96 -58.69
N CYS A 290 -3.20 -3.23 -58.37
CA CYS A 290 -3.13 -4.29 -59.38
C CYS A 290 -4.34 -4.21 -60.32
N ASN A 291 -4.18 -4.70 -61.55
CA ASN A 291 -5.23 -4.68 -62.59
C ASN A 291 -6.50 -5.50 -62.24
N CYS A 292 -6.44 -6.36 -61.22
CA CYS A 292 -7.61 -7.08 -60.69
C CYS A 292 -8.38 -6.30 -59.60
N GLY A 293 -8.01 -5.05 -59.30
CA GLY A 293 -8.76 -4.17 -58.39
C GLY A 293 -8.25 -4.12 -56.95
N THR A 294 -7.29 -4.97 -56.58
CA THR A 294 -6.69 -5.02 -55.23
C THR A 294 -5.49 -4.06 -55.09
N GLU A 295 -5.40 -3.32 -53.99
CA GLU A 295 -4.24 -2.49 -53.66
C GLU A 295 -3.27 -3.25 -52.76
N ILE A 296 -2.00 -3.38 -53.17
CA ILE A 296 -0.95 -4.01 -52.37
C ILE A 296 0.24 -3.05 -52.15
N TYR A 297 0.95 -3.24 -51.05
CA TYR A 297 2.15 -2.47 -50.71
C TYR A 297 3.39 -3.21 -51.23
N GLY A 298 4.06 -2.68 -52.24
CA GLY A 298 5.30 -3.25 -52.80
C GLY A 298 5.49 -2.95 -54.28
N LYS A 299 6.75 -2.82 -54.72
CA LYS A 299 7.16 -2.51 -56.11
C LYS A 299 7.12 -3.72 -57.07
N ASP A 300 6.62 -4.87 -56.64
CA ASP A 300 6.75 -6.11 -57.42
C ASP A 300 5.53 -6.36 -58.32
N GLU A 301 5.69 -6.09 -59.62
CA GLU A 301 4.67 -6.30 -60.65
C GLU A 301 4.34 -7.79 -60.88
N GLU A 302 5.28 -8.70 -60.61
CA GLU A 302 5.02 -10.14 -60.71
C GLU A 302 4.11 -10.64 -59.59
N ALA A 303 4.25 -10.09 -58.38
CA ALA A 303 3.38 -10.42 -57.26
C ALA A 303 1.91 -10.04 -57.58
N CYS A 304 1.68 -8.87 -58.20
CA CYS A 304 0.35 -8.50 -58.70
C CYS A 304 -0.19 -9.52 -59.72
N LYS A 305 0.63 -10.01 -60.66
CA LYS A 305 0.19 -10.98 -61.69
C LYS A 305 -0.18 -12.34 -61.07
N ARG A 306 0.59 -12.83 -60.10
CA ARG A 306 0.31 -14.09 -59.38
C ARG A 306 -0.99 -14.02 -58.58
N ILE A 307 -1.18 -12.94 -57.81
CA ILE A 307 -2.39 -12.72 -56.99
C ILE A 307 -3.63 -12.56 -57.88
N CYS A 308 -3.54 -11.77 -58.95
CA CYS A 308 -4.66 -11.57 -59.86
C CYS A 308 -5.06 -12.86 -60.60
N LYS A 309 -4.12 -13.75 -60.92
CA LYS A 309 -4.41 -15.04 -61.56
C LYS A 309 -5.13 -16.00 -60.60
N PHE A 310 -4.66 -16.09 -59.35
CA PHE A 310 -5.29 -16.91 -58.31
C PHE A 310 -6.74 -16.50 -58.02
N LEU A 311 -7.02 -15.19 -57.97
CA LEU A 311 -8.36 -14.66 -57.75
C LEU A 311 -9.31 -14.88 -58.93
N LYS A 312 -8.79 -15.02 -60.16
CA LYS A 312 -9.59 -15.20 -61.37
C LYS A 312 -10.07 -16.64 -61.56
N ASP A 313 -9.29 -17.62 -61.09
CA ASP A 313 -9.53 -19.05 -61.36
C ASP A 313 -10.36 -19.75 -60.27
N GLY A 314 -10.74 -19.04 -59.19
CA GLY A 314 -11.94 -19.30 -58.41
C GLY A 314 -12.18 -20.73 -57.95
N THR A 315 -11.18 -21.38 -57.32
CA THR A 315 -11.28 -22.41 -56.24
C THR A 315 -9.99 -23.25 -56.17
N TYR A 316 -9.55 -23.58 -54.95
CA TYR A 316 -8.29 -24.29 -54.65
C TYR A 316 -8.18 -25.67 -55.35
N SER A 317 -9.32 -26.27 -55.72
CA SER A 317 -9.43 -27.58 -56.38
C SER A 317 -8.84 -27.59 -57.80
N ASN A 318 -8.98 -26.49 -58.55
CA ASN A 318 -8.51 -26.40 -59.94
C ASN A 318 -7.03 -25.97 -60.03
N ALA A 319 -6.46 -25.39 -58.97
CA ALA A 319 -5.06 -24.97 -58.93
C ALA A 319 -4.08 -26.17 -58.89
N LYS A 320 -4.49 -27.32 -58.35
CA LYS A 320 -3.63 -28.50 -58.22
C LYS A 320 -3.23 -29.14 -59.56
N ALA A 321 -3.98 -28.87 -60.62
CA ALA A 321 -3.71 -29.39 -61.97
C ALA A 321 -2.72 -28.54 -62.78
N ASN A 322 -2.52 -27.27 -62.41
CA ASN A 322 -1.81 -26.28 -63.24
C ASN A 322 -0.57 -25.67 -62.59
N PHE A 323 -0.26 -26.04 -61.35
CA PHE A 323 0.89 -25.55 -60.61
C PHE A 323 1.68 -26.71 -60.04
N SER A 324 3.00 -26.59 -60.09
CA SER A 324 3.87 -27.57 -59.43
C SER A 324 3.68 -27.51 -57.90
N PRO A 325 3.97 -28.60 -57.17
CA PRO A 325 3.86 -28.61 -55.71
C PRO A 325 4.65 -27.49 -55.01
N GLN A 326 5.78 -27.08 -55.58
CA GLN A 326 6.61 -25.98 -55.05
C GLN A 326 5.95 -24.61 -55.27
N GLU A 327 5.29 -24.38 -56.42
CA GLU A 327 4.56 -23.13 -56.67
C GLU A 327 3.30 -23.02 -55.81
N LEU A 328 2.63 -24.14 -55.54
CA LEU A 328 1.48 -24.17 -54.62
C LEU A 328 1.88 -23.84 -53.19
N GLU A 329 3.03 -24.35 -52.73
CA GLU A 329 3.54 -24.02 -51.39
C GLU A 329 3.99 -22.55 -51.32
N GLN A 330 4.61 -22.02 -52.38
CA GLN A 330 4.97 -20.61 -52.49
C GLN A 330 3.74 -19.69 -52.48
N ILE A 331 2.68 -20.02 -53.23
CA ILE A 331 1.43 -19.23 -53.28
C ILE A 331 0.70 -19.28 -51.93
N LYS A 332 0.74 -20.43 -51.25
CA LYS A 332 0.17 -20.61 -49.91
C LYS A 332 0.93 -19.79 -48.87
N ASP A 333 2.26 -19.78 -48.93
CA ASP A 333 3.09 -18.94 -48.08
C ASP A 333 2.87 -17.45 -48.37
N ASP A 334 2.79 -17.03 -49.63
CA ASP A 334 2.53 -15.64 -50.01
C ASP A 334 1.13 -15.16 -49.57
N PHE A 335 0.11 -16.01 -49.72
CA PHE A 335 -1.25 -15.73 -49.26
C PHE A 335 -1.31 -15.62 -47.74
N LEU A 336 -0.71 -16.57 -47.02
CA LEU A 336 -0.66 -16.54 -45.57
C LEU A 336 0.16 -15.34 -45.07
N ASN A 337 1.29 -15.01 -45.70
CA ASN A 337 2.07 -13.80 -45.39
C ASN A 337 1.25 -12.53 -45.60
N SER A 338 0.37 -12.47 -46.61
CA SER A 338 -0.53 -11.33 -46.81
C SER A 338 -1.63 -11.20 -45.75
N LEU A 339 -2.00 -12.29 -45.07
CA LEU A 339 -3.04 -12.33 -44.02
C LEU A 339 -2.56 -11.79 -42.66
N PHE A 340 -1.25 -11.64 -42.45
CA PHE A 340 -0.62 -11.28 -41.17
C PHE A 340 0.19 -9.97 -41.16
N ILE A 341 0.02 -9.11 -42.18
CA ILE A 341 0.65 -7.77 -42.22
C ILE A 341 -0.36 -6.69 -41.79
N ASN A 342 -0.04 -5.96 -40.72
CA ASN A 342 -0.68 -4.68 -40.39
C ASN A 342 -0.09 -3.55 -41.27
N LYS A 343 -0.87 -2.47 -41.50
CA LYS A 343 -0.49 -1.19 -42.15
C LYS A 343 0.90 -0.62 -41.84
N ASP A 344 1.54 -1.02 -40.74
CA ASP A 344 2.87 -0.56 -40.32
C ASP A 344 4.04 -1.47 -40.78
N GLY A 345 3.77 -2.57 -41.51
CA GLY A 345 4.82 -3.40 -42.14
C GLY A 345 5.69 -4.21 -41.16
N ILE A 346 5.32 -4.30 -39.89
CA ILE A 346 6.01 -5.15 -38.90
C ILE A 346 5.25 -6.49 -38.80
N MET A 347 5.84 -7.55 -39.36
CA MET A 347 5.37 -8.93 -39.20
C MET A 347 6.13 -9.60 -38.04
N GLN A 348 5.41 -10.21 -37.10
CA GLN A 348 5.91 -11.36 -36.33
C GLN A 348 4.77 -12.31 -35.97
N LEU A 349 4.22 -12.98 -36.98
CA LEU A 349 3.66 -14.32 -36.81
C LEU A 349 4.24 -15.16 -37.95
N LYS A 350 4.97 -16.23 -37.62
CA LYS A 350 5.47 -17.18 -38.62
C LYS A 350 4.28 -18.02 -39.10
N PRO A 351 3.85 -17.92 -40.36
CA PRO A 351 2.63 -18.61 -40.81
C PRO A 351 2.67 -20.13 -40.65
N GLY A 352 3.86 -20.74 -40.77
CA GLY A 352 4.06 -22.17 -40.53
C GLY A 352 3.76 -22.64 -39.10
N LEU A 353 3.52 -21.72 -38.16
CA LEU A 353 3.10 -22.05 -36.79
C LEU A 353 1.57 -22.08 -36.63
N PHE A 354 0.79 -21.94 -37.69
CA PHE A 354 -0.67 -22.05 -37.63
C PHE A 354 -1.18 -23.10 -38.62
N LYS A 355 -2.01 -24.03 -38.12
CA LYS A 355 -2.67 -25.06 -38.93
C LYS A 355 -4.17 -24.82 -38.94
N GLU A 356 -4.77 -24.74 -40.13
CA GLU A 356 -6.23 -24.69 -40.26
C GLU A 356 -6.83 -25.98 -39.70
N VAL A 357 -7.87 -25.83 -38.89
CA VAL A 357 -8.62 -26.94 -38.31
C VAL A 357 -9.58 -27.46 -39.37
N LEU A 358 -9.37 -28.69 -39.81
CA LEU A 358 -10.22 -29.35 -40.81
C LEU A 358 -11.06 -30.48 -40.19
N SER A 359 -10.72 -30.92 -38.98
CA SER A 359 -11.43 -31.96 -38.24
C SER A 359 -11.36 -31.74 -36.72
N PRO A 360 -12.27 -32.33 -35.92
CA PRO A 360 -12.21 -32.28 -34.46
C PRO A 360 -10.88 -32.78 -33.87
N ASN A 361 -10.20 -33.71 -34.54
CA ASN A 361 -8.92 -34.25 -34.07
C ASN A 361 -7.77 -33.24 -34.14
N ASP A 362 -7.89 -32.17 -34.95
CA ASP A 362 -6.86 -31.13 -35.04
C ASP A 362 -6.74 -30.31 -33.73
N TRP A 363 -7.74 -30.42 -32.84
CA TRP A 363 -7.75 -29.76 -31.53
C TRP A 363 -7.03 -30.54 -30.44
N ASN A 364 -6.75 -31.83 -30.65
CA ASN A 364 -6.14 -32.68 -29.62
C ASN A 364 -4.78 -32.11 -29.20
N ASP A 365 -4.61 -31.95 -27.89
CA ASP A 365 -3.42 -31.41 -27.24
C ASP A 365 -3.06 -29.96 -27.67
N LYS A 366 -4.02 -29.15 -28.13
CA LYS A 366 -3.83 -27.73 -28.45
C LYS A 366 -4.61 -26.85 -27.48
N LYS A 367 -3.93 -25.84 -26.94
CA LYS A 367 -4.49 -24.97 -25.88
C LYS A 367 -4.97 -23.61 -26.40
N VAL A 368 -4.64 -23.26 -27.65
CA VAL A 368 -4.99 -21.97 -28.24
C VAL A 368 -5.40 -22.12 -29.70
N SER A 369 -6.50 -21.46 -30.06
CA SER A 369 -6.93 -21.28 -31.44
C SER A 369 -7.25 -19.83 -31.73
N VAL A 370 -7.13 -19.49 -33.00
CA VAL A 370 -7.48 -18.18 -33.54
C VAL A 370 -8.54 -18.37 -34.60
N SER A 371 -9.60 -17.55 -34.58
CA SER A 371 -10.65 -17.56 -35.59
C SER A 371 -10.61 -16.27 -36.42
N LYS A 372 -10.67 -16.40 -37.75
CA LYS A 372 -10.78 -15.28 -38.69
C LYS A 372 -11.61 -15.71 -39.89
N GLU A 373 -12.56 -14.86 -40.29
CA GLU A 373 -13.42 -15.10 -41.47
C GLU A 373 -14.16 -16.46 -41.45
N GLY A 374 -14.57 -16.91 -40.26
CA GLY A 374 -15.31 -18.17 -40.08
C GLY A 374 -14.45 -19.44 -40.11
N LYS A 375 -13.12 -19.31 -40.24
CA LYS A 375 -12.17 -20.42 -40.20
C LYS A 375 -11.38 -20.42 -38.89
N SER A 376 -11.10 -21.60 -38.37
CA SER A 376 -10.37 -21.80 -37.12
C SER A 376 -8.97 -22.34 -37.39
N TYR A 377 -7.98 -21.82 -36.65
CA TYR A 377 -6.57 -22.20 -36.77
C TYR A 377 -6.01 -22.54 -35.39
N VAL A 378 -5.25 -23.62 -35.27
CA VAL A 378 -4.51 -23.97 -34.05
C VAL A 378 -3.06 -23.51 -34.14
N TYR A 379 -2.52 -22.98 -33.04
CA TYR A 379 -1.12 -22.58 -32.96
C TYR A 379 -0.24 -23.80 -32.63
N LEU A 380 0.80 -24.00 -33.44
CA LEU A 380 1.74 -25.11 -33.38
C LEU A 380 3.07 -24.74 -32.68
N GLY A 381 3.29 -23.45 -32.36
CA GLY A 381 4.53 -22.97 -31.72
C GLY A 381 4.53 -23.07 -30.19
N ASN A 382 5.63 -22.66 -29.57
CA ASN A 382 5.74 -22.62 -28.10
C ASN A 382 4.78 -21.57 -27.53
N GLN A 383 4.03 -21.96 -26.50
CA GLN A 383 3.00 -21.15 -25.86
C GLN A 383 3.55 -19.83 -25.29
N ASP A 384 4.80 -19.82 -24.80
CA ASP A 384 5.45 -18.62 -24.27
C ASP A 384 5.74 -17.58 -25.35
N ASP A 385 6.02 -18.01 -26.58
CA ASP A 385 6.24 -17.12 -27.73
C ASP A 385 4.92 -16.44 -28.11
N LEU A 386 3.80 -17.17 -28.04
CA LEU A 386 2.48 -16.60 -28.30
C LEU A 386 2.15 -15.52 -27.25
N VAL A 387 2.39 -15.78 -25.96
CA VAL A 387 2.18 -14.79 -24.89
C VAL A 387 3.04 -13.56 -25.12
N ALA A 388 4.30 -13.71 -25.56
CA ALA A 388 5.18 -12.60 -25.89
C ALA A 388 4.63 -11.77 -27.06
N ILE A 389 4.09 -12.41 -28.10
CA ILE A 389 3.47 -11.75 -29.26
C ILE A 389 2.18 -11.02 -28.87
N ILE A 390 1.37 -11.61 -27.99
CA ILE A 390 0.11 -11.00 -27.49
C ILE A 390 0.38 -9.84 -26.53
N SER A 391 1.55 -9.81 -25.88
CA SER A 391 1.94 -8.81 -24.88
C SER A 391 2.52 -7.51 -25.48
N ILE A 392 2.68 -7.40 -26.80
CA ILE A 392 3.15 -6.16 -27.44
C ILE A 392 2.00 -5.15 -27.48
N PRO A 393 2.08 -4.02 -26.76
CA PRO A 393 0.99 -3.06 -26.72
C PRO A 393 0.85 -2.38 -28.08
N SER A 394 -0.34 -2.46 -28.68
CA SER A 394 -0.65 -1.69 -29.89
C SER A 394 -0.53 -0.20 -29.58
N GLY A 395 0.44 0.49 -30.17
CA GLY A 395 0.76 1.90 -29.87
C GLY A 395 -0.31 2.93 -30.29
N ASN A 396 -1.51 2.51 -30.70
CA ASN A 396 -2.57 3.41 -31.13
C ASN A 396 -3.98 2.87 -30.79
N PRO A 397 -4.63 3.35 -29.71
CA PRO A 397 -5.99 2.93 -29.35
C PRO A 397 -7.10 3.47 -30.28
N ALA A 398 -6.79 4.38 -31.23
CA ALA A 398 -7.75 4.86 -32.23
C ALA A 398 -7.85 3.95 -33.46
N ALA A 399 -6.97 2.95 -33.58
CA ALA A 399 -7.07 1.88 -34.59
C ALA A 399 -7.77 0.65 -34.01
N ARG A 400 -8.93 0.83 -33.36
CA ARG A 400 -9.90 -0.28 -33.23
C ARG A 400 -10.51 -0.46 -34.62
N VAL A 401 -9.96 -1.42 -35.36
CA VAL A 401 -10.48 -1.83 -36.66
C VAL A 401 -11.94 -2.24 -36.48
N LYS A 402 -12.78 -1.80 -37.41
CA LYS A 402 -14.23 -2.02 -37.49
C LYS A 402 -14.64 -3.50 -37.70
N GLU A 403 -13.70 -4.45 -37.54
CA GLU A 403 -13.78 -5.83 -38.03
C GLU A 403 -14.14 -6.88 -36.96
N CYS A 404 -14.16 -6.53 -35.66
CA CYS A 404 -14.61 -7.42 -34.59
C CYS A 404 -15.98 -6.99 -34.04
N ALA A 405 -17.06 -7.09 -34.83
CA ALA A 405 -18.40 -6.75 -34.36
C ALA A 405 -19.01 -7.84 -33.46
N ASP A 406 -18.64 -9.11 -33.67
CA ASP A 406 -19.32 -10.29 -33.09
C ASP A 406 -18.46 -11.11 -32.11
N CYS A 407 -17.37 -10.54 -31.59
CA CYS A 407 -16.48 -11.24 -30.66
C CYS A 407 -17.01 -11.09 -29.22
N THR A 408 -17.99 -11.91 -28.83
CA THR A 408 -18.63 -11.80 -27.50
C THR A 408 -18.36 -13.02 -26.64
N THR A 409 -18.72 -14.24 -27.07
CA THR A 409 -18.51 -15.46 -26.29
C THR A 409 -18.42 -16.69 -27.20
N SER A 410 -17.74 -17.74 -26.75
CA SER A 410 -17.79 -19.08 -27.36
C SER A 410 -18.30 -20.08 -26.33
N THR A 411 -19.21 -20.97 -26.74
CA THR A 411 -19.81 -21.96 -25.84
C THR A 411 -19.33 -23.34 -26.25
N CYS A 412 -18.70 -24.06 -25.32
CA CYS A 412 -18.21 -25.41 -25.54
C CYS A 412 -19.09 -26.42 -24.80
N THR A 413 -19.44 -27.53 -25.46
CA THR A 413 -20.15 -28.65 -24.83
C THR A 413 -19.15 -29.74 -24.53
N HIS A 414 -19.03 -30.12 -23.26
CA HIS A 414 -18.16 -31.19 -22.77
C HIS A 414 -18.73 -32.57 -23.14
N ALA A 415 -17.90 -33.61 -23.07
CA ALA A 415 -18.30 -34.98 -23.36
C ALA A 415 -19.42 -35.51 -22.43
N ASP A 416 -19.60 -34.91 -21.25
CA ASP A 416 -20.68 -35.21 -20.31
C ASP A 416 -22.00 -34.45 -20.61
N GLY A 417 -22.04 -33.67 -21.70
CA GLY A 417 -23.19 -32.87 -22.12
C GLY A 417 -23.30 -31.51 -21.44
N SER A 418 -22.40 -31.14 -20.52
CA SER A 418 -22.40 -29.82 -19.88
C SER A 418 -21.82 -28.75 -20.81
N THR A 419 -22.34 -27.52 -20.75
CA THR A 419 -21.85 -26.40 -21.57
C THR A 419 -21.13 -25.35 -20.73
N THR A 420 -19.94 -24.91 -21.15
CA THR A 420 -19.21 -23.78 -20.55
C THR A 420 -19.02 -22.66 -21.57
N THR A 421 -19.39 -21.45 -21.19
CA THR A 421 -19.24 -20.25 -22.02
C THR A 421 -17.98 -19.49 -21.62
N TYR A 422 -17.12 -19.18 -22.59
CA TYR A 422 -15.88 -18.45 -22.41
C TYR A 422 -15.95 -17.07 -23.04
N ASP A 423 -15.41 -16.08 -22.33
CA ASP A 423 -15.26 -14.72 -22.84
C ASP A 423 -14.14 -14.65 -23.88
N CYS A 424 -14.45 -14.09 -25.04
CA CYS A 424 -13.49 -13.88 -26.11
C CYS A 424 -12.99 -12.43 -26.11
N THR A 425 -11.73 -12.21 -26.49
CA THR A 425 -11.14 -10.88 -26.61
C THR A 425 -10.65 -10.66 -28.03
N CYS A 426 -10.96 -9.49 -28.61
CA CYS A 426 -10.40 -9.10 -29.91
C CYS A 426 -9.00 -8.51 -29.73
N VAL A 427 -8.01 -9.14 -30.34
CA VAL A 427 -6.60 -8.72 -30.33
C VAL A 427 -6.16 -8.50 -31.78
N ASN A 428 -5.77 -7.28 -32.14
CA ASN A 428 -5.28 -6.93 -33.47
C ASN A 428 -6.19 -7.35 -34.66
N GLY A 429 -7.52 -7.34 -34.47
CA GLY A 429 -8.49 -7.74 -35.50
C GLY A 429 -8.83 -9.24 -35.53
N PHE A 430 -8.28 -10.03 -34.61
CA PHE A 430 -8.59 -11.45 -34.45
C PHE A 430 -9.40 -11.68 -33.18
N CYS A 431 -10.43 -12.54 -33.26
CA CYS A 431 -11.20 -12.94 -32.08
C CYS A 431 -10.49 -14.13 -31.42
N MET A 432 -10.03 -13.96 -30.19
CA MET A 432 -9.33 -14.99 -29.42
C MET A 432 -10.20 -15.43 -28.25
N CYS A 433 -10.44 -16.73 -28.14
CA CYS A 433 -11.16 -17.35 -27.03
C CYS A 433 -10.21 -18.35 -26.35
N VAL A 434 -10.20 -18.40 -25.02
CA VAL A 434 -9.44 -19.42 -24.28
C VAL A 434 -10.17 -20.76 -24.46
N LEU A 435 -9.47 -21.80 -24.94
CA LEU A 435 -10.07 -23.11 -25.21
C LEU A 435 -10.09 -24.03 -23.98
N CYS A 436 -11.04 -24.96 -23.99
CA CYS A 436 -11.23 -26.02 -23.00
C CYS A 436 -10.01 -26.95 -22.90
N PRO A 437 -9.40 -27.13 -21.72
CA PRO A 437 -8.67 -28.35 -21.43
C PRO A 437 -9.68 -29.42 -20.97
N ASP A 438 -9.84 -30.49 -21.73
CA ASP A 438 -10.42 -31.73 -21.21
C ASP A 438 -9.45 -32.30 -20.18
N ILE A 439 -9.76 -32.12 -18.90
CA ILE A 439 -9.09 -32.85 -17.83
C ILE A 439 -9.83 -34.18 -17.71
N THR A 440 -9.34 -35.20 -18.42
CA THR A 440 -9.72 -36.59 -18.16
C THR A 440 -9.33 -36.89 -16.71
N ARG A 441 -10.32 -36.89 -15.80
CA ARG A 441 -10.15 -37.31 -14.41
C ARG A 441 -9.75 -38.79 -14.42
N LEU A 442 -8.53 -39.09 -13.96
CA LEU A 442 -8.18 -40.42 -13.50
C LEU A 442 -9.10 -40.76 -12.32
N SER A 443 -10.08 -41.64 -12.59
CA SER A 443 -10.97 -42.22 -11.60
C SER A 443 -10.15 -43.08 -10.62
N SER A 444 -10.28 -42.82 -9.32
CA SER A 444 -9.82 -43.73 -8.27
C SER A 444 -11.04 -44.39 -7.62
N ASP A 445 -11.46 -45.52 -8.17
CA ASP A 445 -12.44 -46.39 -7.52
C ASP A 445 -11.73 -47.34 -6.54
N PRO A 446 -12.17 -47.44 -5.29
CA PRO A 446 -11.71 -48.45 -4.34
C PRO A 446 -12.64 -49.67 -4.42
N LYS A 447 -12.13 -50.80 -4.91
CA LYS A 447 -12.79 -52.09 -4.70
C LYS A 447 -12.11 -52.86 -3.57
N ILE A 448 -12.91 -53.00 -2.53
CA ILE A 448 -12.84 -53.91 -1.39
C ILE A 448 -12.62 -55.36 -1.85
N LEU A 449 -11.65 -56.05 -1.25
CA LEU A 449 -11.74 -57.46 -0.80
C LEU A 449 -10.85 -57.61 0.45
N ALA A 450 -11.43 -58.11 1.53
CA ALA A 450 -10.76 -58.59 2.76
C ALA A 450 -10.43 -60.10 2.62
N PRO A 451 -10.02 -60.80 3.69
CA PRO A 451 -8.78 -60.72 4.47
C PRO A 451 -8.02 -62.07 4.49
N ASP A 452 -6.80 -62.09 5.04
CA ASP A 452 -6.07 -63.22 5.68
C ASP A 452 -4.57 -62.86 5.61
N GLY A 453 -3.70 -62.95 6.61
CA GLY A 453 -3.74 -63.30 8.02
C GLY A 453 -2.29 -63.24 8.54
N GLY A 454 -2.11 -62.93 9.83
CA GLY A 454 -0.96 -63.35 10.66
C GLY A 454 0.44 -62.80 10.38
N GLY A 455 1.00 -62.05 11.34
CA GLY A 455 2.45 -61.82 11.44
C GLY A 455 2.86 -60.74 12.44
N VAL A 456 3.06 -61.14 13.70
CA VAL A 456 3.65 -60.34 14.78
C VAL A 456 5.15 -60.18 14.55
N SER A 457 5.70 -58.95 14.62
CA SER A 457 7.06 -58.70 15.12
C SER A 457 7.30 -57.21 15.40
N ASN A 458 8.05 -56.96 16.47
CA ASN A 458 8.30 -55.69 17.14
C ASN A 458 9.37 -54.81 16.47
N ASN A 459 9.35 -53.54 16.89
CA ASN A 459 10.44 -52.55 17.04
C ASN A 459 10.52 -51.38 16.04
N GLU A 460 10.70 -50.20 16.66
CA GLU A 460 10.95 -48.84 16.17
C GLU A 460 9.73 -47.94 15.86
N PRO A 461 9.51 -46.83 16.60
CA PRO A 461 8.56 -45.81 16.20
C PRO A 461 9.17 -44.96 15.08
N GLY A 462 8.88 -45.37 13.85
CA GLY A 462 9.05 -44.54 12.66
C GLY A 462 8.25 -43.25 12.80
N ILE A 463 8.96 -42.14 12.61
CA ILE A 463 8.43 -40.77 12.56
C ILE A 463 7.36 -40.70 11.46
N LYS A 464 6.10 -40.51 11.87
CA LYS A 464 5.01 -40.20 10.94
C LYS A 464 5.24 -38.82 10.34
N HIS A 465 5.52 -38.80 9.04
CA HIS A 465 5.44 -37.61 8.22
C HIS A 465 3.97 -37.25 7.98
N GLY A 466 3.63 -35.96 8.15
CA GLY A 466 2.60 -35.33 7.32
C GLY A 466 1.34 -34.80 7.98
N ASP A 467 1.32 -34.45 9.27
CA ASP A 467 0.22 -33.64 9.82
C ASP A 467 0.57 -32.15 9.63
N MET A 468 0.08 -31.57 8.53
CA MET A 468 0.03 -30.11 8.37
C MET A 468 -0.82 -29.52 9.52
N PRO A 469 -0.38 -28.45 10.21
CA PRO A 469 -1.19 -27.85 11.26
C PRO A 469 -2.50 -27.37 10.66
N ALA A 470 -3.60 -27.95 11.14
CA ALA A 470 -4.95 -27.50 10.83
C ALA A 470 -5.03 -25.98 11.03
N PHE A 471 -5.57 -25.26 10.04
CA PHE A 471 -5.79 -23.82 10.13
C PHE A 471 -6.48 -23.48 11.46
N ALA A 472 -5.81 -22.71 12.31
CA ALA A 472 -6.35 -22.33 13.61
C ALA A 472 -7.66 -21.57 13.41
N ARG A 473 -8.75 -22.10 13.99
CA ARG A 473 -10.04 -21.40 14.03
C ARG A 473 -9.96 -20.28 15.09
N PRO A 474 -10.67 -19.15 14.90
CA PRO A 474 -10.69 -18.07 15.88
C PRO A 474 -10.97 -18.57 17.31
N GLY A 475 -10.18 -18.11 18.28
CA GLY A 475 -10.32 -18.51 19.69
C GLY A 475 -9.77 -19.90 20.06
N GLN A 476 -9.27 -20.70 19.11
CA GLN A 476 -8.66 -22.00 19.41
C GLN A 476 -7.18 -21.85 19.83
N PRO A 477 -6.66 -22.75 20.69
CA PRO A 477 -5.24 -22.78 21.02
C PRO A 477 -4.36 -23.15 19.82
N ILE A 478 -3.13 -22.66 19.82
CA ILE A 478 -2.18 -22.89 18.72
C ILE A 478 -0.96 -23.67 19.22
N GLY A 479 -0.89 -24.96 18.87
CA GLY A 479 0.28 -25.80 19.11
C GLY A 479 1.40 -25.62 18.09
N GLY A 480 2.63 -25.97 18.46
CA GLY A 480 3.81 -25.96 17.58
C GLY A 480 4.40 -24.58 17.28
N ILE A 481 4.01 -23.54 18.02
CA ILE A 481 4.51 -22.17 17.85
C ILE A 481 5.73 -21.94 18.74
N VAL A 482 6.71 -21.22 18.23
CA VAL A 482 7.95 -20.93 18.94
C VAL A 482 7.83 -19.62 19.72
N VAL A 483 8.13 -19.68 21.02
CA VAL A 483 8.15 -18.54 21.95
C VAL A 483 9.58 -18.27 22.38
N LYS A 484 10.13 -17.13 21.95
CA LYS A 484 11.49 -16.69 22.29
C LYS A 484 11.43 -15.43 23.15
N GLY A 485 12.26 -15.27 24.17
CA GLY A 485 12.23 -14.03 24.96
C GLY A 485 12.94 -14.14 26.29
N GLY A 486 12.75 -13.22 27.22
CA GLY A 486 13.43 -13.23 28.51
C GLY A 486 13.30 -11.92 29.27
N LYS A 487 14.02 -11.79 30.38
CA LYS A 487 14.02 -10.57 31.20
C LYS A 487 14.66 -9.41 30.42
N ASN A 488 14.03 -8.26 30.47
CA ASN A 488 14.45 -7.02 29.84
C ASN A 488 14.74 -5.93 30.91
N PRO A 489 15.95 -5.36 30.98
CA PRO A 489 17.17 -5.72 30.25
C PRO A 489 17.94 -6.89 30.89
N GLY A 490 18.69 -7.63 30.07
CA GLY A 490 19.85 -8.42 30.52
C GLY A 490 19.61 -9.82 31.09
N GLY A 491 18.45 -10.46 30.88
CA GLY A 491 18.22 -11.85 31.33
C GLY A 491 18.48 -12.94 30.30
N ASN A 492 18.44 -14.19 30.79
CA ASN A 492 18.53 -15.39 29.96
C ASN A 492 17.36 -15.48 28.96
N THR A 493 17.69 -15.87 27.73
CA THR A 493 16.71 -16.10 26.68
C THR A 493 16.07 -17.47 26.81
N LEU A 494 14.75 -17.47 26.99
CA LEU A 494 13.84 -18.61 26.87
C LEU A 494 13.61 -18.92 25.39
N ASN A 495 13.58 -20.20 25.05
CA ASN A 495 13.18 -20.70 23.73
C ASN A 495 12.29 -21.93 23.93
N LEU A 496 10.98 -21.75 23.81
CA LEU A 496 9.96 -22.74 24.13
C LEU A 496 9.07 -23.00 22.90
N ILE A 497 8.44 -24.17 22.85
CA ILE A 497 7.48 -24.52 21.80
C ILE A 497 6.14 -24.85 22.47
N THR A 498 5.03 -24.30 21.96
CA THR A 498 3.70 -24.61 22.50
C THR A 498 3.33 -26.06 22.28
N ASN A 499 2.74 -26.67 23.31
CA ASN A 499 2.14 -28.00 23.20
C ASN A 499 0.81 -27.96 22.43
N GLU A 500 0.14 -29.11 22.26
CA GLU A 500 -1.15 -29.24 21.56
C GLU A 500 -2.26 -28.35 22.14
N ASN A 501 -2.17 -27.99 23.43
CA ASN A 501 -3.12 -27.08 24.11
C ASN A 501 -2.76 -25.60 23.95
N GLY A 502 -1.73 -25.29 23.16
CA GLY A 502 -1.19 -23.94 22.97
C GLY A 502 -0.41 -23.42 24.17
N GLU A 503 0.05 -24.29 25.08
CA GLU A 503 0.66 -23.88 26.35
C GLU A 503 2.19 -23.99 26.34
N VAL A 504 2.85 -23.06 27.02
CA VAL A 504 4.27 -23.12 27.40
C VAL A 504 4.41 -22.90 28.90
N LYS A 505 5.35 -23.62 29.51
CA LYS A 505 5.71 -23.48 30.92
C LYS A 505 7.14 -23.03 31.08
N PHE A 506 7.40 -22.08 31.97
CA PHE A 506 8.75 -21.64 32.30
C PHE A 506 8.85 -21.11 33.72
N THR A 507 10.05 -21.15 34.29
CA THR A 507 10.32 -20.70 35.65
C THR A 507 10.98 -19.33 35.64
N VAL A 508 10.39 -18.39 36.38
CA VAL A 508 10.95 -17.05 36.59
C VAL A 508 11.78 -17.04 37.88
N VAL A 509 13.09 -16.85 37.72
CA VAL A 509 14.07 -16.77 38.81
C VAL A 509 14.35 -15.33 39.28
N GLU A 510 14.02 -14.34 38.45
CA GLU A 510 14.26 -12.92 38.71
C GLU A 510 13.01 -12.09 38.40
N ILE A 511 12.59 -11.23 39.33
CA ILE A 511 11.50 -10.29 39.09
C ILE A 511 11.95 -9.19 38.11
N GLY A 512 11.03 -8.66 37.31
CA GLY A 512 11.33 -7.63 36.32
C GLY A 512 10.41 -7.66 35.10
N GLU A 513 10.72 -6.83 34.11
CA GLU A 513 10.01 -6.84 32.83
C GLU A 513 10.48 -7.99 31.96
N TYR A 514 9.56 -8.65 31.25
CA TYR A 514 9.85 -9.73 30.32
C TYR A 514 9.27 -9.39 28.94
N ILE A 515 10.05 -9.67 27.89
CA ILE A 515 9.62 -9.56 26.50
C ILE A 515 9.59 -10.96 25.91
N LEU A 516 8.45 -11.36 25.33
CA LEU A 516 8.31 -12.61 24.58
C LEU A 516 7.93 -12.29 23.13
N ARG A 517 8.54 -13.02 22.19
CA ARG A 517 8.32 -12.95 20.76
C ARG A 517 7.79 -14.30 20.26
N ILE A 518 6.66 -14.24 19.56
CA ILE A 518 5.94 -15.38 19.01
C ILE A 518 6.25 -15.48 17.52
N THR A 519 6.80 -16.62 17.12
CA THR A 519 7.21 -16.90 15.74
C THR A 519 6.72 -18.26 15.29
N THR A 520 6.44 -18.41 14.00
CA THR A 520 6.24 -19.74 13.40
C THR A 520 7.52 -20.56 13.46
N PRO A 521 7.42 -21.90 13.56
CA PRO A 521 8.58 -22.77 13.45
C PRO A 521 9.26 -22.59 12.09
N GLU A 522 10.58 -22.60 12.07
CA GLU A 522 11.37 -22.56 10.84
C GLU A 522 11.25 -23.92 10.12
N ALA A 523 10.97 -23.90 8.82
CA ALA A 523 10.94 -25.11 8.00
C ALA A 523 12.37 -25.59 7.76
N ASN A 524 12.84 -26.54 8.57
CA ASN A 524 14.10 -27.25 8.31
C ASN A 524 13.89 -28.29 7.20
N ASN A 525 13.76 -27.83 5.96
CA ASN A 525 14.05 -28.63 4.76
C ASN A 525 14.41 -27.68 3.62
N LYS A 526 15.70 -27.68 3.25
CA LYS A 526 16.17 -27.04 2.02
C LYS A 526 15.56 -27.80 0.83
N SER A 527 14.50 -27.26 0.23
CA SER A 527 14.14 -27.59 -1.15
C SER A 527 14.41 -26.38 -2.03
N ILE A 528 15.32 -26.57 -2.98
CA ILE A 528 15.76 -25.60 -3.97
C ILE A 528 14.72 -25.58 -5.10
N SER A 529 13.66 -24.78 -4.97
CA SER A 529 12.89 -24.29 -6.14
C SER A 529 11.76 -23.33 -5.72
N GLU A 530 12.07 -22.14 -5.22
CA GLU A 530 11.07 -21.06 -5.25
C GLU A 530 11.72 -19.66 -5.13
N LYS A 531 12.74 -19.41 -5.96
CA LYS A 531 13.08 -18.03 -6.32
C LYS A 531 12.14 -17.61 -7.45
N GLY A 532 11.10 -16.86 -7.10
CA GLY A 532 10.48 -15.94 -8.05
C GLY A 532 9.02 -16.17 -8.42
N LEU A 533 8.11 -16.29 -7.45
CA LEU A 533 6.69 -16.00 -7.69
C LEU A 533 6.18 -14.97 -6.67
N LYS A 534 5.98 -13.72 -7.11
CA LYS A 534 5.13 -12.76 -6.40
C LYS A 534 3.68 -13.04 -6.79
N ARG A 535 2.93 -13.72 -5.91
CA ARG A 535 1.46 -13.77 -6.00
C ARG A 535 0.82 -12.77 -5.04
N SER A 536 -0.28 -12.22 -5.53
CA SER A 536 -1.06 -11.07 -5.05
C SER A 536 -1.38 -11.06 -3.55
N SER A 537 -1.29 -9.87 -2.95
CA SER A 537 -1.62 -9.57 -1.56
C SER A 537 -3.12 -9.57 -1.33
N ASN A 538 -3.62 -10.64 -0.71
CA ASN A 538 -4.88 -10.65 0.03
C ASN A 538 -4.50 -10.76 1.53
N PRO A 539 -5.01 -9.90 2.44
CA PRO A 539 -4.64 -9.92 3.85
C PRO A 539 -5.40 -11.03 4.59
N ALA A 540 -5.21 -12.28 4.16
CA ALA A 540 -5.29 -13.41 5.07
C ALA A 540 -3.85 -13.63 5.53
N MET A 541 -3.57 -13.39 6.81
CA MET A 541 -2.26 -13.55 7.44
C MET A 541 -1.79 -15.01 7.28
N GLN A 542 -1.14 -15.32 6.16
CA GLN A 542 -0.43 -16.58 6.00
C GLN A 542 0.89 -16.45 6.73
N ALA A 543 0.99 -17.14 7.86
CA ALA A 543 2.18 -17.21 8.66
C ALA A 543 3.30 -17.87 7.84
N ARG A 544 4.31 -17.08 7.44
CA ARG A 544 5.51 -17.60 6.77
C ARG A 544 6.44 -18.24 7.81
N PRO A 545 7.14 -19.34 7.52
CA PRO A 545 8.09 -19.95 8.46
C PRO A 545 9.12 -18.93 8.95
N GLY A 546 9.39 -18.91 10.26
CA GLY A 546 10.34 -18.01 10.91
C GLY A 546 9.90 -16.54 11.03
N GLN A 547 8.72 -16.14 10.54
CA GLN A 547 8.24 -14.76 10.68
C GLN A 547 7.45 -14.56 11.98
N PRO A 548 7.53 -13.35 12.59
CA PRO A 548 6.73 -13.04 13.77
C PRO A 548 5.25 -12.96 13.48
N ILE A 549 4.44 -13.28 14.48
CA ILE A 549 2.97 -13.33 14.35
C ILE A 549 2.33 -12.26 15.23
N GLY A 550 1.86 -11.17 14.62
CA GLY A 550 1.06 -10.15 15.31
C GLY A 550 -0.40 -10.54 15.52
N GLY A 551 -1.06 -9.92 16.50
CA GLY A 551 -2.47 -10.13 16.79
C GLY A 551 -2.83 -11.44 17.50
N ILE A 552 -1.84 -12.20 17.96
CA ILE A 552 -2.04 -13.44 18.73
C ILE A 552 -2.34 -13.11 20.19
N VAL A 553 -3.30 -13.83 20.78
CA VAL A 553 -3.71 -13.63 22.17
C VAL A 553 -2.91 -14.56 23.08
N VAL A 554 -2.23 -13.98 24.07
CA VAL A 554 -1.43 -14.66 25.10
C VAL A 554 -2.12 -14.51 26.44
N LYS A 555 -2.60 -15.62 27.01
CA LYS A 555 -3.25 -15.65 28.33
C LYS A 555 -2.47 -16.52 29.31
N GLY A 556 -2.35 -16.15 30.58
CA GLY A 556 -1.68 -17.00 31.55
C GLY A 556 -1.14 -16.25 32.75
N GLY A 557 -0.29 -16.86 33.56
CA GLY A 557 0.22 -16.23 34.78
C GLY A 557 1.01 -17.19 35.65
N LYS A 558 1.25 -16.79 36.90
CA LYS A 558 1.93 -17.62 37.89
C LYS A 558 1.10 -18.87 38.21
N ASN A 559 1.77 -20.00 38.42
CA ASN A 559 1.19 -21.30 38.69
C ASN A 559 1.96 -22.00 39.84
N PRO A 560 1.30 -22.43 40.93
CA PRO A 560 -0.11 -22.19 41.28
C PRO A 560 -0.35 -20.76 41.80
N GLY A 561 -1.51 -20.19 41.47
CA GLY A 561 -1.98 -18.90 41.98
C GLY A 561 -1.31 -17.67 41.34
N GLY A 562 -2.07 -16.59 41.20
CA GLY A 562 -1.62 -15.32 40.61
C GLY A 562 -2.65 -14.73 39.64
N ASN A 563 -2.45 -13.45 39.27
CA ASN A 563 -3.32 -12.79 38.30
C ASN A 563 -3.08 -13.32 36.88
N THR A 564 -4.17 -13.57 36.15
CA THR A 564 -4.10 -13.95 34.74
C THR A 564 -3.82 -12.71 33.88
N LEU A 565 -2.68 -12.73 33.20
CA LEU A 565 -2.31 -11.85 32.10
C LEU A 565 -3.17 -12.17 30.87
N ASN A 566 -3.59 -11.14 30.14
CA ASN A 566 -4.27 -11.26 28.85
C ASN A 566 -3.71 -10.20 27.90
N LEU A 567 -2.81 -10.61 27.02
CA LEU A 567 -2.00 -9.74 26.16
C LEU A 567 -2.21 -10.09 24.70
N ILE A 568 -1.99 -9.14 23.81
CA ILE A 568 -2.05 -9.34 22.35
C ILE A 568 -0.70 -8.98 21.76
N THR A 569 -0.13 -9.84 20.91
CA THR A 569 1.14 -9.54 20.25
C THR A 569 1.03 -8.33 19.34
N ASN A 570 2.05 -7.47 19.37
CA ASN A 570 2.19 -6.35 18.44
C ASN A 570 2.57 -6.83 17.02
N GLU A 571 2.76 -5.91 16.07
CA GLU A 571 3.15 -6.23 14.69
C GLU A 571 4.48 -7.00 14.56
N ASN A 572 5.36 -6.90 15.56
CA ASN A 572 6.63 -7.63 15.63
C ASN A 572 6.48 -9.02 16.28
N GLY A 573 5.26 -9.43 16.61
CA GLY A 573 4.96 -10.67 17.33
C GLY A 573 5.35 -10.63 18.80
N GLU A 574 5.51 -9.45 19.40
CA GLU A 574 6.03 -9.29 20.76
C GLU A 574 4.93 -8.94 21.78
N VAL A 575 5.07 -9.47 23.00
CA VAL A 575 4.33 -9.04 24.20
C VAL A 575 5.30 -8.69 25.31
N ILE A 576 4.96 -7.66 26.09
CA ILE A 576 5.74 -7.20 27.24
C ILE A 576 4.87 -7.33 28.48
N PHE A 577 5.41 -7.91 29.55
CA PHE A 577 4.73 -8.00 30.84
C PHE A 577 5.69 -7.94 32.01
N SER A 578 5.21 -7.40 33.13
CA SER A 578 5.97 -7.30 34.37
C SER A 578 5.72 -8.50 35.27
N VAL A 579 6.79 -9.16 35.69
CA VAL A 579 6.76 -10.23 36.69
C VAL A 579 7.11 -9.67 38.05
N VAL A 580 6.13 -9.70 38.96
CA VAL A 580 6.26 -9.18 40.35
C VAL A 580 6.60 -10.26 41.38
N GLU A 581 6.44 -11.54 41.03
CA GLU A 581 6.71 -12.66 41.92
C GLU A 581 7.51 -13.75 41.20
N LYS A 582 8.47 -14.35 41.89
CA LYS A 582 9.19 -15.52 41.38
C LYS A 582 8.28 -16.76 41.40
N GLY A 583 8.52 -17.71 40.50
CA GLY A 583 7.76 -18.96 40.43
C GLY A 583 7.63 -19.54 39.03
N GLU A 584 6.85 -20.61 38.91
CA GLU A 584 6.49 -21.20 37.62
C GLU A 584 5.36 -20.39 36.97
N TYR A 585 5.45 -20.20 35.65
CA TYR A 585 4.47 -19.48 34.85
C TYR A 585 3.97 -20.38 33.72
N ILE A 586 2.66 -20.37 33.48
CA ILE A 586 2.03 -21.04 32.34
C ILE A 586 1.39 -19.98 31.46
N LEU A 587 1.73 -19.98 30.17
CA LEU A 587 1.11 -19.13 29.15
C LEU A 587 0.44 -19.99 28.08
N ARG A 588 -0.74 -19.58 27.65
CA ARG A 588 -1.56 -20.17 26.61
C ARG A 588 -1.71 -19.21 25.44
N ILE A 589 -1.40 -19.69 24.25
CA ILE A 589 -1.38 -18.96 22.99
C ILE A 589 -2.60 -19.37 22.17
N THR A 590 -3.41 -18.37 21.79
CA THR A 590 -4.69 -18.58 21.11
C THR A 590 -4.83 -17.67 19.89
N ALA A 591 -5.52 -18.16 18.86
CA ALA A 591 -5.84 -17.36 17.69
C ALA A 591 -6.80 -16.22 18.05
N PRO A 592 -6.66 -15.02 17.45
CA PRO A 592 -7.57 -13.92 17.69
C PRO A 592 -9.01 -14.30 17.34
N GLU A 593 -9.96 -13.82 18.14
CA GLU A 593 -11.39 -14.00 17.86
C GLU A 593 -11.80 -13.16 16.65
N ALA A 594 -12.63 -13.71 15.76
CA ALA A 594 -13.17 -12.97 14.64
C ALA A 594 -14.27 -12.03 15.15
N ASN A 595 -13.94 -10.75 15.32
CA ASN A 595 -14.91 -9.72 15.70
C ASN A 595 -15.86 -9.40 14.54
N ASN A 596 -16.87 -10.25 14.34
CA ASN A 596 -18.07 -9.95 13.57
C ASN A 596 -19.18 -9.47 14.52
N LYS A 597 -19.00 -8.28 15.11
CA LYS A 597 -20.14 -7.50 15.65
C LYS A 597 -19.92 -6.01 15.39
N SER A 598 -20.73 -5.48 14.48
CA SER A 598 -21.06 -4.06 14.41
C SER A 598 -21.70 -3.65 15.73
N ILE A 599 -21.11 -2.66 16.41
CA ILE A 599 -21.76 -1.99 17.53
C ILE A 599 -22.72 -0.96 16.93
N SER A 600 -23.95 -1.39 16.67
CA SER A 600 -25.11 -0.49 16.58
C SER A 600 -25.67 -0.27 17.98
N GLU A 601 -25.88 1.00 18.32
CA GLU A 601 -26.78 1.53 19.36
C GLU A 601 -27.30 0.54 20.41
N LYS A 602 -26.78 0.66 21.64
CA LYS A 602 -27.61 0.64 22.85
C LYS A 602 -27.04 1.64 23.84
N GLY A 603 -27.87 2.62 24.19
CA GLY A 603 -27.54 3.69 25.11
C GLY A 603 -27.35 3.23 26.56
N LEU A 604 -26.79 4.14 27.35
CA LEU A 604 -26.99 4.19 28.77
C LEU A 604 -27.58 5.55 29.14
N LYS A 605 -28.78 5.48 29.75
CA LYS A 605 -29.01 6.19 31.00
C LYS A 605 -28.17 5.54 32.09
#